data_AF-A0A7V3UZ10-F1
#
_entry.id   AF-A0A7V3UZ10-F1
#
_cell.length_a   1.000
_cell.length_b   1.000
_cell.length_c   1.000
_cell.angle_alpha   90.00
_cell.angle_beta   90.00
_cell.angle_gamma   90.00
#
_symmetry.space_group_name_H-M   'P 1'
#
loop_
_entity.id
_entity.type
_entity.pdbx_description
1 polymer ?
#
loop_
_entity_poly.entity_id
_entity_poly.type
_entity_poly.pdbx_seq_one_letter_code
_entity_poly.pdbx_strand_id
1 'polypeptide(L)'
;MARRHVTRRLERQLGYDLLIALVLGKKGAAKTAGLVADLVMLDYGRYQEYEADRYGLLYTYRAGYDPTAAVAVLQTFQKLQGREPSNFEIFFETHPGNNQRINAVKAHLKEQGWSGKYYTP
;
A
#
# COMPACT_ATOMS: atom_id res chain seq x y z
N MET A 1 -0.43 13.34 -15.33
CA MET A 1 0.17 14.16 -14.25
C MET A 1 1.03 13.24 -13.37
N ALA A 2 2.34 13.24 -13.58
CA ALA A 2 3.28 12.48 -12.76
C ALA A 2 3.30 13.05 -11.34
N ARG A 3 2.79 12.30 -10.37
CA ARG A 3 2.77 12.73 -8.97
C ARG A 3 4.19 12.67 -8.41
N ARG A 4 4.56 13.76 -7.72
CA ARG A 4 5.87 14.01 -7.10
C ARG A 4 6.13 13.11 -5.89
N HIS A 5 6.10 11.79 -6.07
CA HIS A 5 6.25 10.82 -4.98
C HIS A 5 7.66 10.83 -4.38
N VAL A 6 8.69 11.01 -5.21
CA VAL A 6 10.09 11.07 -4.75
C VAL A 6 10.36 12.32 -3.90
N THR A 7 9.93 13.50 -4.33
CA THR A 7 10.18 14.73 -3.56
C THR A 7 9.39 14.75 -2.24
N ARG A 8 8.13 14.29 -2.25
CA ARG A 8 7.34 14.16 -1.01
C ARG A 8 7.94 13.15 -0.03
N ARG A 9 8.56 12.07 -0.52
CA ARG A 9 9.29 11.10 0.31
C ARG A 9 10.51 11.76 0.98
N LEU A 10 11.27 12.53 0.21
CA LEU A 10 12.45 13.24 0.70
C LEU A 10 12.10 14.32 1.74
N GLU A 11 11.11 15.16 1.44
CA GLU A 11 10.63 16.22 2.35
C GLU A 11 10.17 15.66 3.70
N ARG A 12 9.41 14.56 3.69
CA ARG A 12 8.95 13.91 4.92
C ARG A 12 10.08 13.23 5.68
N GLN A 13 11.01 12.58 5.00
CA GLN A 13 12.17 11.96 5.62
C GLN A 13 12.99 12.99 6.40
N LEU A 14 13.30 14.12 5.77
CA LEU A 14 13.99 15.25 6.42
C LEU A 14 13.19 15.80 7.61
N GLY A 15 11.86 15.89 7.49
CA GLY A 15 10.98 16.33 8.59
C GLY A 15 10.99 15.38 9.79
N TYR A 16 10.99 14.07 9.56
CA TYR A 16 11.07 13.07 10.63
C TYR A 16 12.43 13.06 11.31
N ASP A 17 13.52 13.14 10.55
CA ASP A 17 14.88 13.22 11.11
C ASP A 17 15.01 14.41 12.06
N LEU A 18 14.43 15.56 11.70
CA LEU A 18 14.41 16.76 12.55
C LEU A 18 13.60 16.54 13.84
N LEU A 19 12.41 15.93 13.75
CA LEU A 19 11.57 15.63 14.91
C LEU A 19 12.25 14.67 15.88
N ILE A 20 12.87 13.61 15.35
CA ILE A 20 13.59 12.61 16.16
C ILE A 20 14.78 13.24 16.87
N ALA A 21 15.52 14.12 16.18
CA ALA A 21 16.63 14.86 16.76
C ALA A 21 16.19 15.79 17.91
N LEU A 22 15.03 16.44 17.79
CA LEU A 22 14.44 17.29 18.83
C LEU A 22 14.01 16.50 20.07
N VAL A 23 13.42 15.32 19.89
CA VAL A 23 12.83 14.53 20.99
C VAL A 23 13.88 13.69 21.75
N LEU A 24 14.84 13.09 21.05
CA LEU A 24 15.72 12.06 21.63
C LEU A 24 17.17 12.51 21.87
N GLY A 25 17.57 13.65 21.31
CA GLY A 25 18.95 14.14 21.39
C GLY A 25 19.98 13.26 20.66
N LYS A 26 21.15 13.84 20.35
CA LYS A 26 22.13 13.28 19.37
C LYS A 26 22.68 11.88 19.67
N LYS A 27 22.59 11.36 20.90
CA LYS A 27 23.23 10.09 21.31
C LYS A 27 22.29 8.88 21.35
N GLY A 28 20.99 9.08 21.59
CA GLY A 28 19.95 8.02 21.49
C GLY A 28 19.28 7.95 20.11
N ALA A 29 19.48 8.99 19.30
CA ALA A 29 18.79 9.19 18.03
C ALA A 29 19.18 8.20 16.92
N ALA A 30 20.41 7.70 16.82
CA ALA A 30 20.81 6.96 15.61
C ALA A 30 20.06 5.61 15.43
N LYS A 31 19.97 4.79 16.48
CA LYS A 31 19.31 3.46 16.41
C LYS A 31 17.79 3.56 16.41
N THR A 32 17.25 4.55 17.12
CA THR A 32 15.80 4.83 17.16
C THR A 32 15.33 5.54 15.90
N ALA A 33 16.14 6.41 15.30
CA ALA A 33 15.86 7.04 14.01
C ALA A 33 15.79 6.02 12.89
N GLY A 34 16.68 5.01 12.87
CA GLY A 34 16.59 3.91 11.91
C GLY A 34 15.25 3.17 11.98
N LEU A 35 14.82 2.76 13.18
CA LEU A 35 13.54 2.08 13.37
C LEU A 35 12.33 2.97 13.02
N VAL A 36 12.35 4.25 13.40
CA VAL A 36 11.27 5.18 13.05
C VAL A 36 11.24 5.43 11.54
N ALA A 37 12.39 5.59 10.90
CA ALA A 37 12.50 5.74 9.45
C ALA A 37 11.96 4.49 8.74
N ASP A 38 12.30 3.28 9.19
CA ASP A 38 11.79 2.04 8.63
C ASP A 38 10.27 1.92 8.78
N LEU A 39 9.72 2.24 9.96
CA LEU A 39 8.29 2.23 10.21
C LEU A 39 7.53 3.26 9.36
N VAL A 40 8.09 4.46 9.21
CA VAL A 40 7.56 5.51 8.33
C VAL A 40 7.61 5.08 6.87
N MET A 41 8.71 4.47 6.43
CA MET A 41 8.86 3.94 5.07
C MET A 41 7.83 2.84 4.79
N LEU A 42 7.63 1.92 5.75
CA LEU A 42 6.59 0.88 5.71
C LEU A 42 5.19 1.49 5.62
N ASP A 43 4.89 2.51 6.41
CA ASP A 43 3.60 3.21 6.38
C ASP A 43 3.37 3.94 5.06
N TYR A 44 4.41 4.59 4.55
CA TYR A 44 4.37 5.26 3.26
C TYR A 44 4.11 4.28 2.11
N GLY A 45 4.75 3.11 2.14
CA GLY A 45 4.46 2.02 1.20
C GLY A 45 2.99 1.61 1.23
N ARG A 46 2.41 1.41 2.43
CA ARG A 46 0.98 1.05 2.56
C ARG A 46 0.04 2.10 1.99
N TYR A 47 0.31 3.39 2.22
CA TYR A 47 -0.51 4.47 1.64
C TYR A 47 -0.49 4.45 0.11
N GLN A 48 0.68 4.19 -0.48
CA GLN A 48 0.82 4.06 -1.94
C GLN A 48 0.04 2.87 -2.49
N GLU A 49 0.03 1.72 -1.80
CA GLU A 49 -0.79 0.56 -2.18
C GLU A 49 -2.27 0.92 -2.23
N TYR A 50 -2.81 1.57 -1.20
CA TYR A 50 -4.23 1.94 -1.17
C TYR A 50 -4.60 2.93 -2.26
N GLU A 51 -3.71 3.89 -2.53
CA GLU A 51 -3.92 4.85 -3.61
C GLU A 51 -3.92 4.13 -4.96
N ALA A 52 -2.97 3.23 -5.19
CA ALA A 52 -2.88 2.42 -6.40
C ALA A 52 -4.12 1.52 -6.58
N ASP A 53 -4.56 0.82 -5.52
CA ASP A 53 -5.76 -0.02 -5.52
C ASP A 53 -7.00 0.78 -5.93
N ARG A 54 -7.18 1.98 -5.36
CA ARG A 54 -8.32 2.85 -5.67
C ARG A 54 -8.35 3.26 -7.15
N TYR A 55 -7.21 3.68 -7.71
CA TYR A 55 -7.16 4.03 -9.13
C TYR A 55 -7.26 2.80 -10.02
N GLY A 56 -6.71 1.65 -9.60
CA GLY A 56 -6.86 0.37 -10.28
C GLY A 56 -8.33 -0.01 -10.43
N LEU A 57 -9.11 0.04 -9.34
CA LEU A 57 -10.56 -0.19 -9.36
C LEU A 57 -11.27 0.74 -10.35
N LEU A 58 -10.95 2.03 -10.30
CA LEU A 58 -11.54 3.03 -11.18
C LEU A 58 -11.23 2.78 -12.67
N TYR A 59 -10.00 2.39 -12.99
CA TYR A 59 -9.61 2.07 -14.37
C TYR A 59 -10.22 0.77 -14.86
N THR A 60 -10.27 -0.27 -14.02
CA THR A 60 -10.95 -1.54 -14.32
C THR A 60 -12.42 -1.31 -14.62
N TYR A 61 -13.11 -0.53 -13.79
CA TYR A 61 -14.50 -0.16 -14.00
C TYR A 61 -14.70 0.62 -15.32
N ARG A 62 -13.87 1.65 -15.57
CA ARG A 62 -13.95 2.46 -16.81
C ARG A 62 -13.65 1.67 -18.08
N ALA A 63 -12.83 0.63 -17.98
CA ALA A 63 -12.54 -0.27 -19.08
C ALA A 63 -13.64 -1.31 -19.33
N GLY A 64 -14.73 -1.31 -18.53
CA GLY A 64 -15.85 -2.26 -18.67
C GLY A 64 -15.60 -3.62 -18.02
N TYR A 65 -14.52 -3.77 -17.24
CA TYR A 65 -14.25 -4.97 -16.46
C TYR A 65 -14.91 -4.90 -15.07
N ASP A 66 -15.15 -6.06 -14.45
CA ASP A 66 -15.70 -6.17 -13.10
C ASP A 66 -14.65 -5.68 -12.05
N PRO A 67 -14.84 -4.51 -11.41
CA PRO A 67 -13.89 -4.01 -10.42
C PRO A 67 -13.85 -4.86 -9.16
N THR A 68 -14.88 -5.68 -8.89
CA THR A 68 -14.90 -6.55 -7.71
C THR A 68 -13.84 -7.66 -7.77
N ALA A 69 -13.37 -8.01 -8.97
CA ALA A 69 -12.30 -8.99 -9.17
C ALA A 69 -11.00 -8.63 -8.43
N ALA A 70 -10.77 -7.34 -8.13
CA ALA A 70 -9.63 -6.91 -7.32
C ALA A 70 -9.59 -7.57 -5.93
N VAL A 71 -10.76 -7.89 -5.33
CA VAL A 71 -10.83 -8.63 -4.06
C VAL A 71 -10.22 -10.02 -4.20
N ALA A 72 -10.56 -10.73 -5.29
CA ALA A 72 -10.05 -12.07 -5.55
C ALA A 72 -8.55 -12.07 -5.88
N VAL A 73 -8.07 -11.04 -6.59
CA VAL A 73 -6.64 -10.85 -6.87
C VAL A 73 -5.86 -10.68 -5.56
N LEU A 74 -6.29 -9.77 -4.68
CA LEU A 74 -5.62 -9.53 -3.39
C LEU A 74 -5.66 -10.76 -2.47
N GLN A 75 -6.77 -11.51 -2.45
CA GLN A 75 -6.87 -12.78 -1.74
C GLN A 75 -5.91 -13.84 -2.30
N THR A 76 -5.71 -13.85 -3.62
CA THR A 76 -4.72 -14.72 -4.25
C THR A 76 -3.32 -14.37 -3.78
N PHE A 77 -2.96 -13.08 -3.76
CA PHE A 77 -1.64 -12.65 -3.29
C PHE A 77 -1.40 -13.06 -1.83
N GLN A 78 -2.41 -12.94 -0.98
CA GLN A 78 -2.33 -13.39 0.41
C GLN A 78 -2.07 -14.90 0.53
N LYS A 79 -2.65 -15.72 -0.36
CA LYS A 79 -2.43 -17.18 -0.38
C LYS A 79 -1.05 -17.58 -0.91
N LEU A 80 -0.44 -16.72 -1.72
CA LEU A 80 0.89 -16.96 -2.29
C LEU A 80 2.02 -16.51 -1.35
N GLN A 81 1.72 -15.67 -0.35
CA GLN A 81 2.69 -15.29 0.68
C GLN A 81 3.21 -16.52 1.44
N GLY A 82 4.54 -16.64 1.53
CA GLY A 82 5.21 -17.69 2.28
C GLY A 82 5.48 -18.99 1.51
N ARG A 83 5.22 -19.02 0.19
CA ARG A 83 5.68 -20.09 -0.72
C ARG A 83 6.96 -19.65 -1.44
N GLU A 84 7.82 -20.59 -1.84
CA GLU A 84 8.97 -20.25 -2.69
C GLU A 84 8.47 -19.65 -4.01
N PRO A 85 8.84 -18.41 -4.34
CA PRO A 85 8.29 -17.73 -5.50
C PRO A 85 8.94 -18.26 -6.79
N SER A 86 8.12 -18.68 -7.73
CA SER A 86 8.44 -18.72 -9.15
C SER A 86 8.75 -17.32 -9.69
N ASN A 87 9.41 -17.20 -10.85
CA ASN A 87 9.79 -15.91 -11.44
C ASN A 87 8.62 -14.92 -11.67
N PHE A 88 7.37 -15.41 -11.71
CA PHE A 88 6.17 -14.57 -11.82
C PHE A 88 5.71 -14.00 -10.46
N GLU A 89 6.12 -14.62 -9.35
CA GLU A 89 5.73 -14.26 -7.98
C GLU A 89 6.59 -13.13 -7.38
N ILE A 90 7.72 -12.77 -8.02
CA ILE A 90 8.58 -11.62 -7.65
C ILE A 90 7.75 -10.31 -7.60
N PHE A 91 6.76 -10.16 -8.48
CA PHE A 91 5.89 -8.99 -8.45
C PHE A 91 5.07 -8.91 -7.15
N PHE A 92 4.62 -10.04 -6.63
CA PHE A 92 3.79 -10.14 -5.42
C PHE A 92 4.60 -9.99 -4.12
N GLU A 93 5.92 -10.22 -4.17
CA GLU A 93 6.83 -9.92 -3.06
C GLU A 93 6.92 -8.41 -2.80
N THR A 94 6.94 -7.61 -3.86
CA THR A 94 7.05 -6.14 -3.75
C THR A 94 5.73 -5.45 -3.40
N HIS A 95 4.59 -6.04 -3.77
CA HIS A 95 3.25 -5.50 -3.53
C HIS A 95 2.33 -6.54 -2.87
N PRO A 96 2.57 -6.89 -1.59
CA PRO A 96 1.86 -7.97 -0.91
C PRO A 96 0.35 -7.69 -0.78
N GLY A 97 -0.47 -8.71 -1.04
CA GLY A 97 -1.87 -8.69 -0.62
C GLY A 97 -1.97 -8.75 0.90
N ASN A 98 -2.79 -7.92 1.53
CA ASN A 98 -3.04 -8.02 2.96
C ASN A 98 -4.51 -7.73 3.30
N ASN A 99 -4.94 -8.15 4.48
CA ASN A 99 -6.34 -7.97 4.93
C ASN A 99 -6.77 -6.50 4.94
N GLN A 100 -5.84 -5.57 5.24
CA GLN A 100 -6.15 -4.14 5.26
C GLN A 100 -6.49 -3.61 3.86
N ARG A 101 -5.73 -4.01 2.84
CA ARG A 101 -5.99 -3.67 1.42
C ARG A 101 -7.31 -4.25 0.95
N ILE A 102 -7.59 -5.52 1.28
CA ILE A 102 -8.87 -6.16 0.94
C ILE A 102 -10.03 -5.38 1.56
N ASN A 103 -9.92 -4.99 2.83
CA ASN A 103 -10.96 -4.23 3.51
C ASN A 103 -11.12 -2.82 2.91
N ALA A 104 -10.02 -2.14 2.59
CA ALA A 104 -10.04 -0.84 1.93
C ALA A 104 -10.70 -0.90 0.54
N VAL A 105 -10.37 -1.93 -0.25
CA VAL A 105 -11.01 -2.18 -1.55
C VAL A 105 -12.50 -2.43 -1.38
N LYS A 106 -12.91 -3.30 -0.45
CA LYS A 106 -14.34 -3.56 -0.19
C LYS A 106 -15.08 -2.30 0.27
N ALA A 107 -14.48 -1.51 1.15
CA ALA A 107 -15.04 -0.23 1.58
C ALA A 107 -15.23 0.72 0.39
N HIS A 108 -14.22 0.83 -0.49
CA HIS A 108 -14.33 1.69 -1.66
C HIS A 108 -15.39 1.18 -2.67
N LEU A 109 -15.46 -0.13 -2.90
CA LEU A 109 -16.53 -0.73 -3.72
C LEU A 109 -17.90 -0.40 -3.16
N LYS A 110 -18.09 -0.50 -1.84
CA LYS A 110 -19.32 -0.11 -1.15
C LYS A 110 -19.65 1.38 -1.31
N GLU A 111 -18.66 2.26 -1.15
CA GLU A 111 -18.82 3.71 -1.34
C GLU A 111 -19.27 4.06 -2.77
N GLN A 112 -18.75 3.35 -3.77
CA GLN A 112 -19.13 3.56 -5.17
C GLN A 112 -20.45 2.86 -5.55
N GLY A 113 -21.02 2.03 -4.66
CA GLY A 113 -22.17 1.19 -4.96
C GLY A 113 -21.88 0.11 -6.01
N TRP A 114 -20.62 -0.28 -6.18
CA TRP A 114 -20.21 -1.30 -7.13
C TRP A 114 -20.32 -2.70 -6.51
N SER A 115 -21.05 -3.58 -7.19
CA SER A 115 -21.23 -4.98 -6.82
C SER A 115 -21.01 -5.89 -8.03
N GLY A 116 -20.70 -7.15 -7.77
CA GLY A 116 -20.29 -8.08 -8.81
C GLY A 116 -20.02 -9.47 -8.27
N LYS A 117 -19.41 -10.32 -9.10
CA LYS A 117 -19.22 -11.75 -8.78
C LYS A 117 -18.36 -11.97 -7.54
N TYR A 118 -17.41 -11.07 -7.28
CA TYR A 118 -16.39 -11.25 -6.25
C TYR A 118 -16.62 -10.39 -5.01
N TYR A 119 -17.64 -9.52 -5.04
CA TYR A 119 -18.04 -8.70 -3.91
C TYR A 119 -19.51 -8.27 -4.03
N THR A 120 -20.26 -8.56 -2.97
CA THR A 120 -21.60 -8.03 -2.73
C THR A 120 -21.58 -7.32 -1.37
N PRO A 121 -22.16 -6.10 -1.25
CA PRO A 121 -22.09 -5.29 -0.03
C PRO A 121 -22.62 -5.93 1.24
#